data_AF-A0A821H007-F1
#
_entry.id   AF-A0A821H007-F1
#
_cell.length_a   1.000
_cell.length_b   1.000
_cell.length_c   1.000
_cell.angle_alpha   90.00
_cell.angle_beta   90.00
_cell.angle_gamma   90.00
#
_symmetry.space_group_name_H-M   'P 1'
#
loop_
_entity.id
_entity.type
_entity.pdbx_description
1 polymer ?
#
loop_
_entity_poly.entity_id
_entity_poly.type
_entity_poly.pdbx_seq_one_letter_code
_entity_poly.pdbx_strand_id
1 'polypeptide(L)'
;MSTSTRIFSFGLSLSPSRSLVKSLARATNGRFVFIPPNTTSVDVYVGEQLRKVLQPGITNVEIKWNLATPVMSVPIKTPPVYVNDRLIVYAMINDTSIAFDHQTNVELYVGQYRLGGVQVDRIPSVSNDGTIARLASKALILELQHSKVPSSTEKKYYWIEASSISRTKLTGHDGTR
;
A
#
# COMPACT_ATOMS: atom_id res chain seq x y z
N MET A 1 6.31 -22.39 5.66
CA MET A 1 7.25 -21.37 6.14
C MET A 1 6.72 -20.83 7.45
N SER A 2 7.52 -20.87 8.53
CA SER A 2 7.09 -20.41 9.86
C SER A 2 6.57 -18.97 9.78
N THR A 3 5.29 -18.76 10.09
CA THR A 3 4.67 -17.43 10.16
C THR A 3 5.19 -16.59 11.34
N SER A 4 5.96 -17.21 12.25
CA SER A 4 6.44 -16.60 13.49
C SER A 4 7.86 -16.03 13.40
N THR A 5 8.64 -16.32 12.36
CA THR A 5 10.05 -15.89 12.28
C THR A 5 10.17 -14.55 11.55
N ARG A 6 10.80 -13.56 12.21
CA ARG A 6 11.10 -12.23 11.65
C ARG A 6 12.54 -12.16 11.13
N ILE A 7 12.73 -11.91 9.83
CA ILE A 7 14.08 -11.72 9.25
C ILE A 7 14.29 -10.28 8.82
N PHE A 8 15.32 -9.65 9.40
CA PHE A 8 15.76 -8.31 9.03
C PHE A 8 16.98 -8.42 8.12
N SER A 9 16.85 -7.95 6.88
CA SER A 9 17.86 -8.16 5.84
C SER A 9 18.61 -6.87 5.50
N PHE A 10 19.91 -7.01 5.24
CA PHE A 10 20.77 -5.90 4.85
C PHE A 10 21.31 -6.15 3.43
N GLY A 11 21.14 -5.16 2.56
CA GLY A 11 21.83 -5.11 1.28
C GLY A 11 23.02 -4.17 1.37
N LEU A 12 24.24 -4.70 1.35
CA LEU A 12 25.46 -3.89 1.37
C LEU A 12 25.86 -3.48 -0.04
N SER A 13 26.03 -2.18 -0.27
CA SER A 13 26.53 -1.66 -1.55
C SER A 13 25.61 -2.02 -2.75
N LEU A 14 26.18 -2.15 -3.94
CA LEU A 14 25.48 -2.37 -5.20
C LEU A 14 25.32 -3.84 -5.58
N SER A 15 26.01 -4.75 -4.89
CA SER A 15 26.09 -6.17 -5.25
C SER A 15 24.79 -6.97 -4.98
N PRO A 16 24.07 -6.79 -3.86
CA PRO A 16 22.93 -7.63 -3.55
C PRO A 16 21.73 -7.42 -4.47
N SER A 17 21.07 -8.53 -4.82
CA SER A 17 19.79 -8.50 -5.51
C SER A 17 18.74 -7.77 -4.66
N ARG A 18 18.34 -6.58 -5.11
CA ARG A 18 17.36 -5.76 -4.38
C ARG A 18 16.01 -6.44 -4.25
N SER A 19 15.59 -7.17 -5.28
CA SER A 19 14.33 -7.91 -5.25
C SER A 19 14.36 -9.03 -4.21
N LEU A 20 15.47 -9.79 -4.13
CA LEU A 20 15.61 -10.89 -3.17
C LEU A 20 15.61 -10.38 -1.73
N VAL A 21 16.42 -9.36 -1.43
CA VAL A 21 16.52 -8.77 -0.08
C VAL A 21 15.15 -8.26 0.40
N LYS A 22 14.40 -7.57 -0.48
CA LYS A 22 13.05 -7.09 -0.20
C LYS A 22 12.05 -8.23 -0.01
N SER A 23 12.07 -9.21 -0.90
CA SER A 23 11.14 -10.35 -0.86
C SER A 23 11.35 -11.21 0.38
N LEU A 24 12.61 -11.44 0.79
CA LEU A 24 12.92 -12.18 2.01
C LEU A 24 12.34 -11.51 3.25
N ALA A 25 12.56 -10.20 3.40
CA ALA A 25 11.99 -9.44 4.51
C ALA A 25 10.45 -9.47 4.50
N ARG A 26 9.82 -9.34 3.34
CA ARG A 26 8.36 -9.40 3.20
C ARG A 26 7.78 -10.78 3.53
N ALA A 27 8.43 -11.85 3.06
CA ALA A 27 7.99 -13.22 3.29
C ALA A 27 8.07 -13.63 4.77
N THR A 28 8.95 -12.99 5.53
CA THR A 28 9.24 -13.29 6.94
C THR A 28 8.75 -12.22 7.89
N ASN A 29 7.76 -11.40 7.51
CA ASN A 29 7.25 -10.34 8.39
C ASN A 29 8.35 -9.41 8.96
N GLY A 30 9.46 -9.22 8.27
CA GLY A 30 10.60 -8.42 8.70
C GLY A 30 10.70 -7.07 8.01
N ARG A 31 11.92 -6.53 7.99
CA ARG A 31 12.28 -5.28 7.30
C ARG A 31 13.59 -5.45 6.54
N PHE A 32 13.84 -4.57 5.59
CA PHE A 32 15.10 -4.54 4.85
C PHE A 32 15.70 -3.15 4.88
N VAL A 33 17.03 -3.07 4.83
CA VAL A 33 17.78 -1.83 4.65
C VAL A 33 18.86 -2.02 3.61
N PHE A 34 19.03 -1.04 2.74
CA PHE A 34 20.18 -0.97 1.84
C PHE A 34 21.18 0.03 2.41
N ILE A 35 22.39 -0.44 2.70
CA ILE A 35 23.50 0.40 3.18
C ILE A 35 24.26 0.86 1.94
N PRO A 36 24.36 2.19 1.69
CA PRO A 36 25.04 2.72 0.51
C PRO A 36 26.53 2.33 0.46
N PRO A 37 27.14 2.25 -0.74
CA PRO A 37 28.58 2.07 -0.86
C PRO A 37 29.34 3.22 -0.19
N ASN A 38 30.56 2.95 0.27
CA ASN A 38 31.48 3.93 0.88
C ASN A 38 30.93 4.66 2.12
N THR A 39 29.88 4.11 2.75
CA THR A 39 29.36 4.61 4.02
C THR A 39 30.30 4.19 5.16
N THR A 40 30.75 5.15 5.96
CA THR A 40 31.50 4.91 7.20
C THR A 40 30.59 4.56 8.38
N SER A 41 29.31 4.94 8.32
CA SER A 41 28.31 4.79 9.39
C SER A 41 27.47 3.51 9.29
N VAL A 42 28.09 2.37 8.98
CA VAL A 42 27.38 1.08 8.87
C VAL A 42 26.69 0.70 10.19
N ASP A 43 27.36 0.98 11.30
CA ASP A 43 26.89 0.81 12.67
C ASP A 43 25.57 1.51 12.94
N VAL A 44 25.35 2.71 12.39
CA VAL A 44 24.09 3.45 12.54
C VAL A 44 22.94 2.69 11.88
N TYR A 45 23.11 2.21 10.65
CA TYR A 45 22.08 1.43 9.95
C TYR A 45 21.75 0.12 10.67
N VAL A 46 22.79 -0.55 11.20
CA VAL A 46 22.64 -1.79 11.96
C VAL A 46 21.93 -1.53 13.29
N GLY A 47 22.35 -0.51 14.04
CA GLY A 47 21.75 -0.12 15.31
C GLY A 47 20.28 0.27 15.16
N GLU A 48 19.94 1.03 14.13
CA GLU A 48 18.57 1.42 13.80
C GLU A 48 17.68 0.23 13.43
N GLN A 49 18.20 -0.74 12.67
CA GLN A 49 17.47 -1.98 12.41
C GLN A 49 17.34 -2.84 13.67
N LEU A 50 18.41 -2.98 14.46
CA LEU A 50 18.40 -3.76 15.70
C LEU A 50 17.38 -3.20 16.70
N ARG A 51 17.31 -1.86 16.83
CA ARG A 51 16.28 -1.21 17.65
C ARG A 51 14.87 -1.64 17.24
N LYS A 52 14.61 -1.80 15.94
CA LYS A 52 13.32 -2.27 15.40
C LYS A 52 13.11 -3.77 15.61
N VAL A 53 14.16 -4.58 15.51
CA VAL A 53 14.10 -6.04 15.78
C VAL A 53 13.62 -6.30 17.21
N LEU A 54 14.13 -5.52 18.15
CA LEU A 54 13.82 -5.62 19.58
C LEU A 54 12.41 -5.12 19.93
N GLN A 55 11.76 -4.34 19.05
CA GLN A 55 10.38 -3.94 19.30
C GLN A 55 9.41 -5.11 19.11
N PRO A 56 8.36 -5.20 19.94
CA PRO A 56 7.25 -6.08 19.64
C PRO A 56 6.61 -5.65 18.32
N GLY A 57 6.20 -6.64 17.54
CA GLY A 57 5.53 -6.42 16.26
C GLY A 57 4.29 -7.30 16.20
N ILE A 58 3.20 -6.72 15.76
CA ILE A 58 1.96 -7.44 15.50
C ILE A 58 2.02 -7.94 14.06
N THR A 59 2.01 -9.27 13.90
CA THR A 59 1.95 -9.93 12.60
C THR A 59 0.53 -10.39 12.31
N ASN A 60 0.25 -10.74 11.05
CA ASN A 60 -1.06 -11.28 10.63
C ASN A 60 -2.22 -10.33 10.97
N VAL A 61 -1.96 -9.04 10.76
CA VAL A 61 -2.98 -8.00 10.91
C VAL A 61 -3.97 -8.11 9.76
N GLU A 62 -5.25 -8.09 10.07
CA GLU A 62 -6.34 -8.13 9.12
C GLU A 62 -7.15 -6.85 9.23
N ILE A 63 -7.58 -6.31 8.08
CA ILE A 63 -8.40 -5.10 8.01
C ILE A 63 -9.79 -5.50 7.55
N LYS A 64 -10.78 -5.16 8.37
CA LYS A 64 -12.19 -5.34 8.04
C LYS A 64 -12.79 -3.99 7.68
N TRP A 65 -13.20 -3.89 6.43
CA TRP A 65 -13.90 -2.73 5.87
C TRP A 65 -15.40 -2.96 6.04
N ASN A 66 -16.05 -2.25 6.96
CA ASN A 66 -17.50 -2.30 7.14
C ASN A 66 -18.13 -1.17 6.31
N LEU A 67 -18.23 -1.39 4.99
CA LEU A 67 -18.84 -0.49 4.02
C LEU A 67 -19.98 -1.21 3.29
N ALA A 68 -20.96 -0.45 2.81
CA ALA A 68 -22.04 -0.97 1.97
C ALA A 68 -21.55 -1.48 0.59
N THR A 69 -20.36 -1.06 0.17
CA THR A 69 -19.77 -1.39 -1.13
C THR A 69 -18.61 -2.37 -0.99
N PRO A 70 -18.39 -3.27 -1.97
CA PRO A 70 -17.16 -4.04 -2.04
C PRO A 70 -15.92 -3.14 -2.13
N VAL A 71 -14.93 -3.40 -1.27
CA VAL A 71 -13.68 -2.65 -1.20
C VAL A 71 -12.51 -3.55 -1.56
N MET A 72 -11.61 -3.06 -2.41
CA MET A 72 -10.28 -3.65 -2.55
C MET A 72 -9.32 -2.92 -1.59
N SER A 73 -8.78 -3.67 -0.64
CA SER A 73 -7.75 -3.19 0.27
C SER A 73 -6.38 -3.21 -0.39
N VAL A 74 -5.62 -2.12 -0.26
CA VAL A 74 -4.24 -2.02 -0.73
C VAL A 74 -3.35 -1.53 0.42
N PRO A 75 -2.36 -2.32 0.89
CA PRO A 75 -1.95 -3.60 0.32
C PRO A 75 -2.96 -4.75 0.57
N ILE A 76 -3.00 -5.71 -0.35
CA ILE A 76 -3.74 -6.98 -0.31
C ILE A 76 -3.31 -7.80 0.90
N LYS A 77 -2.00 -7.88 1.16
CA LYS A 77 -1.46 -8.45 2.41
C LYS A 77 -0.95 -7.34 3.31
N THR A 78 -1.60 -7.16 4.45
CA THR A 78 -1.19 -6.17 5.45
C THR A 78 0.20 -6.51 6.01
N PRO A 79 1.16 -5.58 5.97
CA PRO A 79 2.48 -5.79 6.55
C PRO A 79 2.38 -5.82 8.08
N PRO A 80 3.36 -6.42 8.76
CA PRO A 80 3.44 -6.37 10.22
C PRO A 80 3.60 -4.93 10.72
N VAL A 81 2.94 -4.65 11.83
CA VAL A 81 2.89 -3.34 12.50
C VAL A 81 3.83 -3.37 13.68
N TYR A 82 4.79 -2.43 13.71
CA TYR A 82 5.75 -2.29 14.80
C TYR A 82 5.42 -1.05 15.62
N VAL A 83 5.90 -1.03 16.87
CA VAL A 83 5.82 0.16 17.72
C VAL A 83 6.43 1.36 16.99
N ASN A 84 5.72 2.49 17.02
CA ASN A 84 6.07 3.75 16.34
C ASN A 84 6.15 3.67 14.80
N ASP A 85 5.62 2.61 14.18
CA ASP A 85 5.50 2.50 12.73
C ASP A 85 4.09 2.91 12.29
N ARG A 86 3.98 3.45 11.06
CA ARG A 86 2.70 3.88 10.49
C ARG A 86 2.24 2.87 9.45
N LEU A 87 1.12 2.20 9.72
CA LEU A 87 0.41 1.41 8.72
C LEU A 87 -0.49 2.32 7.88
N ILE A 88 -0.27 2.33 6.56
CA ILE A 88 -1.13 3.04 5.60
C ILE A 88 -1.78 2.00 4.70
N VAL A 89 -3.11 2.01 4.67
CA VAL A 89 -3.90 1.16 3.79
C VAL A 89 -4.92 2.02 3.06
N TYR A 90 -5.10 1.72 1.78
CA TYR A 90 -6.04 2.39 0.90
C TYR A 90 -7.21 1.46 0.62
N ALA A 91 -8.42 2.04 0.61
CA ALA A 91 -9.62 1.41 0.11
C ALA A 91 -9.86 1.89 -1.33
N MET A 92 -9.90 0.97 -2.28
CA MET A 92 -10.32 1.25 -3.66
C MET A 92 -11.75 0.73 -3.86
N ILE A 93 -12.65 1.63 -4.21
CA ILE A 93 -14.08 1.37 -4.41
C ILE A 93 -14.40 1.60 -5.88
N ASN A 94 -15.04 0.62 -6.52
CA ASN A 94 -15.35 0.68 -7.95
C ASN A 94 -16.70 1.35 -8.24
N ASP A 95 -17.58 1.40 -7.24
CA ASP A 95 -18.92 1.96 -7.36
C ASP A 95 -19.01 3.27 -6.57
N THR A 96 -19.01 4.38 -7.30
CA THR A 96 -19.14 5.73 -6.73
C THR A 96 -20.61 6.19 -6.66
N SER A 97 -21.56 5.38 -7.11
CA SER A 97 -22.99 5.73 -7.11
C SER A 97 -23.63 5.59 -5.72
N ILE A 98 -22.93 4.92 -4.80
CA ILE A 98 -23.40 4.67 -3.44
C ILE A 98 -22.99 5.85 -2.56
N ALA A 99 -23.98 6.54 -2.02
CA ALA A 99 -23.76 7.64 -1.08
C ALA A 99 -22.96 7.13 0.13
N PHE A 100 -21.93 7.88 0.52
CA PHE A 100 -21.09 7.53 1.66
C PHE A 100 -21.93 7.50 2.94
N ASP A 101 -22.01 6.32 3.57
CA ASP A 101 -22.73 6.14 4.82
C ASP A 101 -21.85 6.55 6.00
N HIS A 102 -22.39 7.40 6.89
CA HIS A 102 -21.76 7.83 8.14
C HIS A 102 -21.56 6.67 9.14
N GLN A 103 -22.09 5.48 8.87
CA GLN A 103 -21.83 4.26 9.66
C GLN A 103 -20.58 3.48 9.19
N THR A 104 -19.87 4.01 8.18
CA THR A 104 -18.64 3.39 7.68
C THR A 104 -17.59 3.31 8.77
N ASN A 105 -17.14 2.09 9.07
CA ASN A 105 -16.05 1.88 10.02
C ASN A 105 -15.01 0.90 9.50
N VAL A 106 -13.79 1.11 9.97
CA VAL A 106 -12.63 0.28 9.65
C VAL A 106 -12.14 -0.35 10.93
N GLU A 107 -11.99 -1.66 10.94
CA GLU A 107 -11.55 -2.40 12.11
C GLU A 107 -10.27 -3.17 11.82
N LEU A 108 -9.44 -3.29 12.84
CA LEU A 108 -8.16 -3.98 12.77
C LEU A 108 -8.21 -5.21 13.68
N TYR A 109 -7.84 -6.37 13.15
CA TYR A 109 -7.89 -7.66 13.83
C TYR A 109 -6.56 -8.41 13.75
N VAL A 110 -6.35 -9.32 14.70
CA VAL A 110 -5.31 -10.36 14.66
C VAL A 110 -5.97 -11.67 15.07
N GLY A 111 -6.26 -12.53 14.08
CA GLY A 111 -7.10 -13.70 14.29
C GLY A 111 -8.45 -13.31 14.87
N GLN A 112 -8.74 -13.76 16.09
CA GLN A 112 -10.01 -13.52 16.77
C GLN A 112 -10.03 -12.18 17.56
N TYR A 113 -8.89 -11.52 17.71
CA TYR A 113 -8.76 -10.35 18.60
C TYR A 113 -8.90 -9.04 17.83
N ARG A 114 -9.85 -8.19 18.25
CA ARG A 114 -10.01 -6.83 17.73
C ARG A 114 -8.98 -5.90 18.39
N LEU A 115 -8.08 -5.33 17.59
CA LEU A 115 -7.09 -4.36 18.05
C LEU A 115 -7.64 -2.94 18.19
N GLY A 116 -8.63 -2.60 17.37
CA GLY A 116 -9.26 -1.30 17.38
C GLY A 116 -10.12 -1.07 16.14
N GLY A 117 -10.79 0.08 16.09
CA GLY A 117 -11.53 0.52 14.92
C GLY A 117 -11.72 2.02 14.91
N VAL A 118 -11.94 2.56 13.72
CA VAL A 118 -12.13 4.00 13.49
C VAL A 118 -13.38 4.19 12.64
N GLN A 119 -14.26 5.09 13.07
CA GLN A 119 -15.38 5.57 12.25
C GLN A 119 -14.84 6.56 11.22
N VAL A 120 -15.24 6.39 9.97
CA VAL A 120 -14.86 7.29 8.90
C VAL A 120 -15.91 8.40 8.84
N ASP A 121 -15.78 9.37 9.75
CA ASP A 121 -16.81 10.40 9.95
C ASP A 121 -16.91 11.39 8.77
N ARG A 122 -15.83 11.54 7.98
CA ARG A 122 -15.75 12.42 6.81
C ARG A 122 -14.79 11.86 5.79
N ILE A 123 -15.19 11.81 4.52
CA ILE A 123 -14.23 11.97 3.42
C ILE A 123 -13.90 13.47 3.45
N PRO A 124 -12.71 13.92 3.91
CA PRO A 124 -12.35 15.32 3.75
C PRO A 124 -12.53 15.68 2.28
N SER A 125 -12.85 16.93 1.93
CA SER A 125 -12.80 17.38 0.54
C SER A 125 -11.36 17.20 0.04
N VAL A 126 -11.02 15.98 -0.38
CA VAL A 126 -9.74 15.63 -0.94
C VAL A 126 -9.62 16.54 -2.13
N SER A 127 -8.53 17.28 -2.24
CA SER A 127 -8.24 18.00 -3.48
C SER A 127 -8.54 17.03 -4.63
N ASN A 128 -9.38 17.45 -5.57
CA ASN A 128 -9.73 16.64 -6.74
C ASN A 128 -8.52 16.43 -7.68
N ASP A 129 -7.30 16.50 -7.15
CA ASP A 129 -6.02 16.32 -7.83
C ASP A 129 -5.65 14.83 -8.01
N GLY A 130 -6.44 13.91 -7.46
CA GLY A 130 -6.26 12.47 -7.61
C GLY A 130 -5.05 11.90 -6.85
N THR A 131 -4.45 12.63 -5.91
CA THR A 131 -3.23 12.20 -5.21
C THR A 131 -3.43 10.89 -4.45
N ILE A 132 -4.55 10.73 -3.73
CA ILE A 132 -4.84 9.50 -3.00
C ILE A 132 -5.00 8.33 -3.97
N ALA A 133 -5.72 8.52 -5.08
CA ALA A 133 -5.86 7.52 -6.12
C ALA A 133 -4.49 7.10 -6.69
N ARG A 134 -3.60 8.08 -6.97
CA ARG A 134 -2.25 7.81 -7.46
C ARG A 134 -1.41 7.04 -6.43
N LEU A 135 -1.52 7.37 -5.14
CA LEU A 135 -0.82 6.66 -4.07
C LEU A 135 -1.33 5.22 -3.91
N ALA A 136 -2.65 5.02 -3.94
CA ALA A 136 -3.28 3.72 -3.90
C ALA A 136 -2.87 2.85 -5.10
N SER A 137 -2.97 3.40 -6.32
CA SER A 137 -2.53 2.72 -7.55
C SER A 137 -1.04 2.37 -7.52
N LYS A 138 -0.19 3.28 -7.03
CA LYS A 138 1.25 3.00 -6.87
C LYS A 138 1.50 1.87 -5.88
N ALA A 139 0.79 1.85 -4.75
CA ALA A 139 0.90 0.77 -3.76
C ALA A 139 0.45 -0.57 -4.36
N LEU A 140 -0.64 -0.59 -5.13
CA LEU A 140 -1.15 -1.78 -5.82
C LEU A 140 -0.15 -2.31 -6.86
N ILE A 141 0.38 -1.44 -7.72
CA ILE A 141 1.40 -1.82 -8.73
C ILE A 141 2.61 -2.43 -8.03
N LEU A 142 3.09 -1.80 -6.96
CA LEU A 142 4.21 -2.32 -6.18
C LEU A 142 3.88 -3.69 -5.60
N GLU A 143 2.65 -3.95 -5.19
CA GLU A 143 2.28 -5.25 -4.68
C GLU A 143 2.24 -6.32 -5.77
N LEU A 144 1.59 -6.02 -6.91
CA LEU A 144 1.51 -6.92 -8.06
C LEU A 144 2.90 -7.28 -8.61
N GLN A 145 3.82 -6.32 -8.66
CA GLN A 145 5.21 -6.56 -9.08
C GLN A 145 5.95 -7.58 -8.20
N HIS A 146 5.63 -7.62 -6.91
CA HIS A 146 6.26 -8.53 -5.96
C HIS A 146 5.49 -9.84 -5.78
N SER A 147 4.22 -9.87 -6.21
CA SER A 147 3.33 -11.04 -6.16
C SER A 147 3.59 -12.04 -7.28
N LYS A 148 4.82 -12.13 -7.80
CA LYS A 148 5.18 -12.90 -9.01
C LYS A 148 4.91 -14.40 -8.79
N VAL A 149 3.66 -14.81 -8.96
CA VAL A 149 3.23 -16.18 -9.21
C VAL A 149 3.93 -16.62 -10.50
N PRO A 150 4.54 -17.81 -10.57
CA PRO A 150 5.01 -18.33 -11.86
C PRO A 150 3.85 -18.32 -12.84
N SER A 151 4.08 -17.76 -14.02
CA SER A 151 3.13 -17.58 -15.10
C SER A 151 2.39 -18.89 -15.43
N SER A 152 1.17 -19.06 -14.96
CA SER A 152 0.23 -20.05 -15.53
C SER A 152 -1.25 -19.65 -15.41
N THR A 153 -1.59 -18.50 -14.81
CA THR A 153 -2.98 -18.00 -14.87
C THR A 153 -2.97 -16.48 -14.88
N GLU A 154 -2.80 -15.93 -16.08
CA GLU A 154 -2.86 -14.50 -16.33
C GLU A 154 -4.30 -14.01 -16.14
N LYS A 155 -4.64 -13.49 -14.95
CA LYS A 155 -5.83 -12.63 -14.82
C LYS A 155 -5.53 -11.32 -15.51
N LYS A 156 -6.04 -11.20 -16.73
CA LYS A 156 -5.95 -10.04 -17.61
C LYS A 156 -6.71 -8.87 -16.97
N TYR A 157 -6.01 -7.99 -16.27
CA TYR A 157 -6.58 -6.71 -15.84
C TYR A 157 -6.49 -5.74 -17.02
N TYR A 158 -7.65 -5.32 -17.54
CA TYR A 158 -7.74 -4.31 -18.58
C TYR A 158 -7.49 -2.93 -17.97
N TRP A 159 -6.50 -2.21 -18.49
CA TRP A 159 -6.28 -0.80 -18.15
C TRP A 159 -7.08 0.04 -19.13
N ILE A 160 -8.07 0.78 -18.64
CA ILE A 160 -8.77 1.80 -19.42
C ILE A 160 -8.04 3.12 -19.12
N GLU A 161 -7.22 3.59 -20.08
CA GLU A 161 -6.78 4.99 -20.08
C GLU A 161 -7.95 5.86 -20.55
N ALA A 162 -8.63 6.50 -19.61
CA ALA A 162 -9.54 7.60 -19.91
C ALA A 162 -8.79 8.92 -19.73
N SER A 163 -8.14 9.40 -20.79
CA SER A 163 -7.75 10.82 -20.88
C SER A 163 -8.89 11.58 -21.55
N SER A 164 -9.72 12.28 -20.78
CA SER A 164 -10.69 13.23 -21.32
C SER A 164 -10.03 14.60 -21.44
N ILE A 165 -9.60 14.96 -22.65
CA ILE A 165 -9.33 16.35 -23.00
C ILE A 165 -10.62 16.87 -23.62
N SER A 166 -11.48 17.47 -22.80
CA SER A 166 -12.55 18.34 -23.32
C SER A 166 -11.90 19.63 -23.83
N ARG A 167 -11.59 19.67 -25.14
CA ARG A 167 -11.58 20.94 -25.88
C ARG A 167 -12.86 21.00 -26.69
N THR A 168 -13.83 21.71 -26.12
CA THR A 168 -15.03 22.17 -26.81
C THR A 168 -14.61 22.92 -28.08
N LYS A 169 -14.95 22.37 -29.25
CA LYS A 169 -15.05 23.14 -30.49
C LYS A 169 -16.14 24.19 -30.27
N LEU A 170 -15.77 25.46 -30.16
CA LEU A 170 -16.71 26.54 -30.46
C LEU A 170 -16.71 26.74 -31.97
N THR A 171 -17.70 26.14 -32.62
CA THR A 171 -18.17 26.57 -33.94
C THR A 171 -19.06 27.79 -33.76
N GLY A 172 -18.73 28.90 -34.40
CA GLY A 172 -19.57 30.10 -34.48
C GLY A 172 -19.15 30.91 -35.69
N HIS A 173 -19.99 30.87 -36.72
CA HIS A 173 -19.84 31.45 -38.04
C HIS A 173 -20.48 32.85 -38.07
N ASP A 174 -19.77 33.79 -38.72
CA ASP A 174 -20.23 35.01 -39.41
C ASP A 174 -20.86 36.22 -38.68
N GLY A 175 -20.55 37.42 -39.22
CA GLY A 175 -21.54 38.49 -39.35
C GLY A 175 -21.22 39.88 -38.77
N THR A 176 -20.73 40.78 -39.64
CA THR A 176 -20.98 42.25 -39.68
C THR A 176 -20.39 43.18 -38.60
N ARG A 177 -19.38 43.98 -38.99
CA ARG A 177 -19.54 45.42 -39.35
C ARG A 177 -18.28 45.97 -40.00
#